data_AF-A0A1F8AUZ4-F1
#
_entry.id   AF-A0A1F8AUZ4-F1
#
_cell.length_a   1.000
_cell.length_b   1.000
_cell.length_c   1.000
_cell.angle_alpha   90.00
_cell.angle_beta   90.00
_cell.angle_gamma   90.00
#
_symmetry.space_group_name_H-M   'P 1'
#
loop_
_entity.id
_entity.type
_entity.pdbx_description
1 polymer ?
#
loop_
_entity_poly.entity_id
_entity_poly.type
_entity_poly.pdbx_seq_one_letter_code
_entity_poly.pdbx_strand_id
1 'polypeptide(L)'
;MARKYKKVLLESGVPVDELILFGSHAKKSARYDSDLDICVVSPIFGKKPFEEMMKLGRIALKVDSMIEPHPYNPKDFKNKYDPLASEIKKTGIKIT
;
A
#
# COMPACT_ATOMS: atom_id res chain seq x y z
N MET A 1 -9.99 1.28 8.98
CA MET A 1 -9.59 1.84 7.67
C MET A 1 -8.93 0.81 6.77
N ALA A 2 -7.71 0.33 7.07
CA ALA A 2 -6.95 -0.52 6.15
C ALA A 2 -7.61 -1.88 5.80
N ARG A 3 -8.25 -2.57 6.75
CA ARG A 3 -9.03 -3.80 6.45
C ARG A 3 -10.21 -3.56 5.52
N LYS A 4 -10.89 -2.41 5.66
CA LYS A 4 -11.98 -2.00 4.75
C LYS A 4 -11.41 -1.71 3.37
N TYR A 5 -10.23 -1.09 3.28
CA TYR A 5 -9.53 -0.88 2.02
C TYR A 5 -9.16 -2.19 1.32
N LYS A 6 -8.62 -3.18 2.05
CA LYS A 6 -8.38 -4.53 1.52
C LYS A 6 -9.62 -5.13 0.84
N LYS A 7 -10.77 -5.02 1.50
CA LYS A 7 -12.05 -5.51 0.96
C LYS A 7 -12.43 -4.81 -0.35
N VAL A 8 -12.38 -3.47 -0.38
CA VAL A 8 -12.74 -2.69 -1.57
C VAL A 8 -11.76 -2.91 -2.73
N LEU A 9 -10.48 -3.17 -2.46
CA LEU A 9 -9.50 -3.56 -3.47
C LEU A 9 -9.90 -4.86 -4.17
N LEU A 10 -10.20 -5.90 -3.38
CA LEU A 10 -10.62 -7.20 -3.90
C LEU A 10 -11.90 -7.10 -4.73
N GLU A 11 -12.90 -6.36 -4.23
CA GLU A 11 -14.16 -6.08 -4.96
C GLU A 11 -13.94 -5.28 -6.26
N SER A 12 -12.88 -4.48 -6.31
CA SER A 12 -12.49 -3.70 -7.50
C SER A 12 -11.59 -4.50 -8.47
N GLY A 13 -11.43 -5.81 -8.25
CA GLY A 13 -10.64 -6.69 -9.12
C GLY A 13 -9.13 -6.52 -8.96
N VAL A 14 -8.67 -6.00 -7.82
CA VAL A 14 -7.23 -5.94 -7.48
C VAL A 14 -6.93 -7.12 -6.55
N PRO A 15 -6.31 -8.22 -7.03
CA PRO A 15 -5.84 -9.28 -6.15
C PRO A 15 -4.77 -8.70 -5.20
N VAL A 16 -4.77 -9.10 -3.93
CA VAL A 16 -3.84 -8.56 -2.92
C VAL A 16 -3.10 -9.73 -2.29
N ASP A 17 -1.81 -9.85 -2.59
CA ASP A 17 -0.92 -10.84 -1.98
C ASP A 17 -0.55 -10.40 -0.56
N GLU A 18 -0.14 -9.13 -0.42
CA GLU A 18 0.16 -8.51 0.87
C GLU A 18 -0.41 -7.10 0.93
N LEU A 19 -0.93 -6.74 2.10
CA LEU A 19 -1.31 -5.37 2.44
C LEU A 19 -0.50 -4.97 3.67
N ILE A 20 0.33 -3.93 3.55
CA ILE A 20 1.32 -3.60 4.58
C ILE A 20 1.18 -2.12 4.94
N LEU A 21 0.89 -1.84 6.20
CA LEU A 21 0.99 -0.49 6.75
C LEU A 21 2.45 -0.15 6.96
N PHE A 22 2.92 0.99 6.46
CA PHE A 22 4.28 1.46 6.71
C PHE A 22 4.28 2.94 7.12
N GLY A 23 5.43 3.61 7.00
CA GLY A 23 5.52 5.04 7.23
C GLY A 23 5.34 5.45 8.69
N SER A 24 4.81 6.65 8.89
CA SER A 24 4.74 7.31 10.20
C SER A 24 3.92 6.51 11.23
N HIS A 25 2.82 5.90 10.79
CA HIS A 25 1.97 5.07 11.64
C HIS A 25 2.66 3.78 12.08
N ALA A 26 3.38 3.10 11.18
CA ALA A 26 4.15 1.92 11.54
C ALA A 26 5.31 2.24 12.49
N LYS A 27 5.89 3.44 12.37
CA LYS A 27 6.99 3.94 13.23
C LYS A 27 6.54 4.57 14.55
N LYS A 28 5.22 4.63 14.83
CA LYS A 28 4.65 5.30 16.02
C LYS A 28 5.02 6.79 16.14
N SER A 29 5.25 7.45 15.01
CA SER A 29 5.57 8.88 14.91
C SER A 29 4.52 9.68 14.14
N ALA A 30 3.38 9.06 13.82
CA ALA A 30 2.26 9.71 13.17
C ALA A 30 1.65 10.81 14.04
N ARG A 31 1.26 11.90 13.41
CA ARG A 31 0.44 12.97 13.99
C ARG A 31 -1.02 12.75 13.63
N TYR A 32 -1.91 13.59 14.17
CA TYR A 32 -3.35 13.50 13.91
C TYR A 32 -3.71 13.75 12.43
N ASP A 33 -2.85 14.46 11.70
CA ASP A 33 -2.98 14.84 10.30
C ASP A 33 -2.15 13.97 9.35
N SER A 34 -1.52 12.90 9.86
CA SER A 34 -0.74 11.99 9.03
C SER A 34 -1.63 11.12 8.14
N ASP A 35 -1.16 10.95 6.91
CA ASP A 35 -1.61 9.94 5.97
C ASP A 35 -1.32 8.52 6.46
N LEU A 36 -2.07 7.57 5.91
CA LEU A 36 -1.94 6.14 6.14
C LEU A 36 -1.27 5.50 4.92
N ASP A 37 0.05 5.42 4.97
CA ASP A 37 0.89 4.76 3.97
C ASP A 37 0.60 3.25 3.90
N ILE A 38 0.02 2.79 2.79
CA ILE A 38 -0.33 1.39 2.58
C ILE A 38 0.37 0.84 1.34
N CYS A 39 1.30 -0.09 1.52
CA CYS A 39 1.83 -0.87 0.41
C CYS A 39 0.84 -1.98 0.02
N VAL A 40 0.49 -2.02 -1.28
CA VAL A 40 -0.36 -3.05 -1.88
C VAL A 40 0.51 -3.90 -2.80
N VAL A 41 0.81 -5.13 -2.37
CA VAL A 41 1.58 -6.09 -3.17
C VAL A 41 0.61 -6.92 -4.00
N SER A 42 0.77 -6.90 -5.32
CA SER A 42 -0.10 -7.60 -6.26
C SER A 42 0.62 -7.98 -7.56
N PRO A 43 0.36 -9.15 -8.14
CA PRO A 43 1.02 -9.59 -9.38
C PRO A 43 0.68 -8.72 -10.60
N ILE A 44 -0.35 -7.88 -10.53
CA ILE A 44 -0.79 -7.04 -11.65
C ILE A 44 -0.03 -5.72 -11.79
N PHE A 45 0.78 -5.34 -10.78
CA PHE A 45 1.51 -4.07 -10.76
C PHE A 45 2.89 -4.18 -11.41
N GLY A 46 3.56 -3.03 -11.60
CA GLY A 46 4.93 -2.92 -12.13
C GLY A 46 5.00 -2.59 -13.62
N LYS A 47 3.88 -2.31 -14.28
CA LYS A 47 3.86 -1.89 -15.69
C LYS A 47 3.83 -0.38 -15.82
N LYS A 48 2.95 0.26 -15.06
CA LYS A 48 2.74 1.70 -15.08
C LYS A 48 2.53 2.23 -13.65
N PRO A 49 3.60 2.36 -12.85
CA PRO A 49 3.49 2.61 -11.42
C PRO A 49 2.64 3.83 -11.06
N PHE A 50 2.77 4.92 -11.82
CA PHE A 50 1.97 6.13 -11.60
C PHE A 50 0.47 5.91 -11.85
N GLU A 51 0.09 5.26 -12.95
CA GLU A 51 -1.33 4.96 -13.26
C GLU A 51 -1.91 3.96 -12.24
N GLU A 52 -1.11 2.98 -11.81
CA GLU A 52 -1.47 1.99 -10.81
C GLU A 52 -1.70 2.64 -9.44
N MET A 53 -0.81 3.53 -9.01
CA MET A 53 -0.93 4.32 -7.79
C MET A 53 -2.19 5.20 -7.83
N MET A 54 -2.42 5.90 -8.95
CA MET A 54 -3.62 6.71 -9.15
C MET A 54 -4.91 5.87 -9.12
N LYS A 55 -4.90 4.66 -9.70
CA LYS A 55 -6.03 3.72 -9.62
C LYS A 55 -6.31 3.31 -8.18
N LEU A 56 -5.27 2.96 -7.43
CA LEU A 56 -5.38 2.60 -6.02
C LEU A 56 -5.90 3.76 -5.17
N GLY A 57 -5.44 4.98 -5.42
CA GLY A 57 -5.92 6.21 -4.76
C GLY A 57 -7.41 6.46 -5.02
N ARG A 58 -7.88 6.30 -6.25
CA ARG A 58 -9.33 6.41 -6.56
C ARG A 58 -10.17 5.37 -5.83
N ILE A 59 -9.66 4.16 -5.65
CA ILE A 59 -10.32 3.12 -4.86
C ILE A 59 -10.32 3.51 -3.38
N ALA A 60 -9.20 4.06 -2.90
CA ALA A 60 -9.00 4.49 -1.52
C ALA A 60 -10.00 5.58 -1.09
N LEU A 61 -10.32 6.53 -1.98
CA LEU A 61 -11.34 7.57 -1.74
C LEU A 61 -12.74 7.03 -1.42
N LYS A 62 -13.06 5.78 -1.79
CA LYS A 62 -14.32 5.12 -1.38
C LYS A 62 -14.32 4.69 0.08
N VAL A 63 -13.16 4.73 0.73
CA VAL A 63 -12.93 4.27 2.10
C VAL A 63 -12.57 5.45 2.98
N ASP A 64 -11.47 6.14 2.67
CA ASP A 64 -10.94 7.28 3.40
C ASP A 64 -9.87 7.98 2.55
N SER A 65 -9.89 9.32 2.49
CA SER A 65 -8.93 10.11 1.72
C SER A 65 -7.54 10.16 2.32
N MET A 66 -7.37 9.78 3.59
CA MET A 66 -6.06 9.72 4.24
C MET A 66 -5.26 8.47 3.87
N ILE A 67 -5.80 7.53 3.09
CA ILE A 67 -5.03 6.37 2.63
C ILE A 67 -4.15 6.77 1.45
N GLU A 68 -2.84 6.61 1.61
CA GLU A 68 -1.86 6.77 0.53
C GLU A 68 -1.34 5.40 0.07
N PRO A 69 -1.81 4.86 -1.07
CA PRO A 69 -1.46 3.52 -1.48
C PRO A 69 -0.23 3.47 -2.40
N HIS A 70 0.69 2.54 -2.13
CA HIS A 70 1.88 2.29 -2.95
C HIS A 70 1.79 0.91 -3.62
N PRO A 71 1.69 0.83 -4.96
CA PRO A 71 1.64 -0.44 -5.67
C PRO A 71 3.03 -1.10 -5.74
N TYR A 72 3.09 -2.40 -5.47
CA TYR A 72 4.29 -3.20 -5.70
C TYR A 72 3.97 -4.52 -6.38
N ASN A 73 4.77 -4.89 -7.40
CA ASN A 73 4.81 -6.27 -7.86
C ASN A 73 5.58 -7.14 -6.85
N PRO A 74 5.17 -8.39 -6.58
CA PRO A 74 5.93 -9.31 -5.72
C PRO A 74 7.41 -9.50 -6.13
N LYS A 75 7.73 -9.37 -7.42
CA LYS A 75 9.11 -9.46 -7.92
C LYS A 75 9.91 -8.21 -7.57
N ASP A 76 9.36 -7.04 -7.82
CA ASP A 76 10.02 -5.76 -7.56
C ASP A 76 10.14 -5.49 -6.06
N PHE A 77 9.14 -5.93 -5.28
CA PHE A 77 9.16 -5.84 -3.81
C PHE A 77 10.31 -6.65 -3.19
N LYS A 78 10.85 -7.64 -3.88
CA LYS A 78 12.04 -8.40 -3.43
C LYS A 78 13.36 -7.69 -3.73
N ASN A 79 13.36 -6.63 -4.54
CA ASN A 79 14.56 -5.85 -4.81
C ASN A 79 15.10 -5.24 -3.51
N LYS A 80 16.38 -5.50 -3.22
CA LYS A 80 17.09 -4.98 -2.03
C LYS A 80 17.70 -3.60 -2.25
N TYR A 81 17.78 -3.16 -3.50
CA TYR A 81 18.27 -1.84 -3.87
C TYR A 81 17.15 -0.80 -3.99
N ASP A 82 15.90 -1.24 -3.89
CA ASP A 82 14.76 -0.34 -3.74
C ASP A 82 14.70 0.14 -2.27
N PRO A 83 14.92 1.43 -2.01
CA PRO A 83 14.94 1.98 -0.66
C PRO A 83 13.57 1.90 0.01
N LEU A 84 12.48 2.15 -0.73
CA LEU A 84 11.12 2.14 -0.21
C LEU A 84 10.69 0.71 0.12
N ALA A 85 10.94 -0.25 -0.78
CA ALA A 85 10.66 -1.66 -0.50
C ALA A 85 11.44 -2.13 0.73
N SER A 86 12.70 -1.71 0.87
CA SER A 86 13.54 -2.05 2.03
C SER A 86 13.00 -1.47 3.33
N GLU A 87 12.50 -0.24 3.32
CA GLU A 87 11.83 0.38 4.46
C GLU A 87 10.54 -0.35 4.85
N ILE A 88 9.67 -0.64 3.88
CA ILE A 88 8.41 -1.36 4.11
C ILE A 88 8.71 -2.74 4.70
N LYS A 89 9.70 -3.46 4.18
CA LYS A 89 10.10 -4.78 4.71
C LYS A 89 10.67 -4.69 6.14
N LYS A 90 11.38 -3.60 6.47
CA LYS A 90 12.03 -3.43 7.77
C LYS A 90 11.05 -2.98 8.87
N THR A 91 10.08 -2.13 8.53
CA THR A 91 9.24 -1.42 9.51
C THR A 91 7.75 -1.69 9.36
N GLY A 92 7.33 -2.25 8.23
CA GLY A 92 5.92 -2.41 7.90
C GLY A 92 5.22 -3.47 8.74
N ILE A 93 3.92 -3.25 8.95
CA ILE A 93 3.02 -4.12 9.70
C ILE A 93 2.04 -4.74 8.70
N LYS A 94 2.11 -6.06 8.53
CA LYS A 94 1.18 -6.80 7.66
C LYS A 94 -0.25 -6.73 8.22
N ILE A 95 -1.20 -6.40 7.37
CA ILE A 95 -2.62 -6.32 7.71
C ILE A 95 -3.30 -7.64 7.31
N THR A 96 -3.79 -8.36 8.33
CA THR A 96 -4.62 -9.56 8.16
C THR A 96 -6.01 -9.21 7.67
#